data_AF-A0A2N2VU69-F1
#
_entry.id   AF-A0A2N2VU69-F1
#
_cell.length_a   1.000
_cell.length_b   1.000
_cell.length_c   1.000
_cell.angle_alpha   90.00
_cell.angle_beta   90.00
_cell.angle_gamma   90.00
#
_symmetry.space_group_name_H-M   'P 1'
#
loop_
_entity.id
_entity.type
_entity.pdbx_description
1 polymer ?
#
loop_
_entity_poly.entity_id
_entity_poly.type
_entity_poly.pdbx_seq_one_letter_code
_entity_poly.pdbx_strand_id
1 'polypeptide(L)'
;MLEGGIKTNNPRGRSTRGFHLLGCIADRSRINDRREIILALGCIADRSRINDRREIILALGCIADRSRINKKKDKFAKLLQHPYNTMRIWKTKEGSKIVQVLKGRSNSYIIVKECSVILIDTGKKSAFKLLTWNMQSNNINLKDISTLILTHTHYDHCQSAKQIKSISNCNIIVSDSAAESIKNGYSKLPYGTSLPTKILSALGNIIGKQKFGYDIFKPDTFVKGDYDLSSGRGNIKIIETKGHSPDSISVIVDNEIAIVGDAMFGVFPNSIFPPFSDDTSGMVESWGKLLQTNCRIFLPGHGKEIRRNLLEEQYFKHCLK
;
A
#
# COMPACT_ATOMS: atom_id res chain seq x y z
N MET A 1 41.40 69.59 -34.49
CA MET A 1 42.14 69.63 -33.22
C MET A 1 41.16 69.94 -32.11
N LEU A 2 41.22 69.14 -31.04
CA LEU A 2 40.85 69.41 -29.65
C LEU A 2 39.52 70.11 -29.28
N GLU A 3 38.75 69.34 -28.49
CA GLU A 3 37.98 69.70 -27.28
C GLU A 3 36.71 70.56 -27.36
N GLY A 4 35.65 70.01 -26.76
CA GLY A 4 34.37 70.69 -26.52
C GLY A 4 33.28 69.71 -26.08
N GLY A 5 33.38 69.17 -24.86
CA GLY A 5 32.39 68.26 -24.30
C GLY A 5 31.11 68.95 -23.87
N ILE A 6 29.97 68.24 -23.96
CA ILE A 6 28.84 68.29 -23.01
C ILE A 6 27.84 67.15 -23.31
N LYS A 7 27.56 66.37 -22.24
CA LYS A 7 26.37 65.57 -21.90
C LYS A 7 25.85 64.49 -22.86
N THR A 8 26.05 63.23 -22.45
CA THR A 8 24.96 62.22 -22.49
C THR A 8 25.00 61.34 -21.24
N ASN A 9 23.85 60.75 -20.94
CA ASN A 9 23.39 60.29 -19.63
C ASN A 9 24.18 59.13 -19.02
N ASN A 10 24.37 59.21 -17.69
CA ASN A 10 24.83 58.12 -16.85
C ASN A 10 23.63 57.40 -16.20
N PRO A 11 23.19 56.23 -16.68
CA PRO A 11 22.38 55.33 -15.88
C PRO A 11 23.30 54.32 -15.18
N ARG A 12 23.55 54.63 -13.90
CA ARG A 12 23.65 53.68 -12.79
C ARG A 12 24.68 52.56 -12.96
N GLY A 13 25.78 52.72 -12.24
CA GLY A 13 26.74 51.68 -11.94
C GLY A 13 26.06 50.35 -11.62
N ARG A 14 26.30 49.35 -12.47
CA ARG A 14 26.10 47.95 -12.11
C ARG A 14 27.11 47.64 -11.01
N SER A 15 26.60 47.62 -9.78
CA SER A 15 27.25 47.05 -8.61
C SER A 15 27.77 45.65 -8.97
N THR A 16 29.09 45.53 -9.11
CA THR A 16 29.83 44.28 -9.25
C THR A 16 29.73 43.39 -8.00
N ARG A 17 29.04 43.84 -6.94
CA ARG A 17 28.77 43.03 -5.73
C ARG A 17 27.72 41.94 -5.93
N GLY A 18 26.85 42.04 -6.95
CA GLY A 18 25.78 41.05 -7.18
C GLY A 18 26.26 39.67 -7.62
N PHE A 19 27.32 39.61 -8.43
CA PHE A 19 27.87 38.34 -8.91
C PHE A 19 28.76 37.65 -7.89
N HIS A 20 29.44 38.41 -7.02
CA HIS A 20 30.22 37.82 -5.92
C HIS A 20 29.34 37.18 -4.84
N LEU A 21 28.08 37.62 -4.69
CA LEU A 21 27.15 37.07 -3.70
C LEU A 21 26.52 35.73 -4.12
N LEU A 22 26.36 35.50 -5.43
CA LEU A 22 25.88 34.22 -5.98
C LEU A 22 26.90 33.08 -5.78
N GLY A 23 28.19 33.40 -5.81
CA GLY A 23 29.26 32.45 -5.48
C GLY A 23 29.25 32.04 -4.00
N CYS A 24 28.86 32.94 -3.09
CA CYS A 24 28.83 32.67 -1.65
C CYS A 24 27.64 31.80 -1.20
N ILE A 25 26.55 31.72 -1.98
CA ILE A 25 25.36 30.90 -1.65
C ILE A 25 25.55 29.42 -2.07
N ALA A 26 26.54 29.12 -2.92
CA ALA A 26 26.83 27.75 -3.35
C ALA A 26 27.66 26.94 -2.34
N ASP A 27 28.26 27.57 -1.33
CA ASP A 27 28.97 26.89 -0.25
C ASP A 27 28.03 26.70 0.96
N ARG A 28 27.64 25.44 1.20
CA ARG A 28 26.61 25.00 2.17
C ARG A 28 26.95 25.29 3.65
N SER A 29 28.02 26.03 3.94
CA SER A 29 28.60 26.12 5.28
C SER A 29 28.61 27.52 5.92
N ARG A 30 28.13 28.59 5.26
CA ARG A 30 28.29 29.96 5.81
C ARG A 30 27.06 30.86 5.64
N ILE A 31 26.02 30.62 6.42
CA ILE A 31 25.04 31.67 6.77
C ILE A 31 24.90 31.68 8.29
N ASN A 32 25.58 32.60 8.96
CA ASN A 32 25.67 32.68 10.43
C ASN A 32 25.15 34.00 11.01
N ASP A 33 24.73 34.98 10.19
CA ASP A 33 24.26 36.29 10.68
C ASP A 33 22.84 36.63 10.18
N ARG A 34 22.06 37.23 11.08
CA ARG A 34 20.68 37.72 10.90
C ARG A 34 20.56 38.71 9.73
N ARG A 35 21.64 39.43 9.38
CA ARG A 35 21.69 40.33 8.22
C ARG A 35 21.59 39.59 6.88
N GLU A 36 22.16 38.39 6.76
CA GLU A 36 22.11 37.59 5.53
C GLU A 36 20.73 36.98 5.29
N ILE A 37 20.02 36.64 6.37
CA ILE A 37 18.62 36.18 6.32
C ILE A 37 17.69 37.30 5.84
N ILE A 38 17.90 38.53 6.30
CA ILE A 38 17.10 39.69 5.88
C ILE A 38 17.33 40.01 4.39
N LEU A 39 18.58 39.87 3.91
CA LEU A 39 18.91 40.03 2.48
C LEU A 39 18.25 38.93 1.62
N ALA A 40 18.26 37.68 2.06
CA ALA A 40 17.59 36.57 1.37
C ALA A 40 16.07 36.77 1.30
N LEU A 41 15.45 37.27 2.38
CA LEU A 41 14.02 37.62 2.41
C LEU A 41 13.70 38.81 1.49
N GLY A 42 14.58 39.80 1.40
CA GLY A 42 14.46 40.93 0.48
C GLY A 42 14.46 40.50 -0.99
N CYS A 43 15.27 39.50 -1.35
CA CYS A 43 15.29 38.92 -2.70
C CYS A 43 13.99 38.17 -3.06
N ILE A 44 13.30 37.57 -2.09
CA ILE A 44 12.02 36.85 -2.31
C ILE A 44 10.84 37.82 -2.46
N ALA A 45 10.90 38.98 -1.81
CA ALA A 45 9.83 39.98 -1.85
C ALA A 45 9.74 40.72 -3.19
N ASP A 46 10.84 40.86 -3.93
CA ASP A 46 10.85 41.44 -5.28
C ASP A 46 10.61 40.35 -6.34
N ARG A 47 9.33 40.07 -6.62
CA ARG A 47 8.87 39.04 -7.58
C ARG A 47 9.30 39.28 -9.03
N SER A 48 9.98 40.38 -9.34
CA SER A 48 10.43 40.71 -10.71
C SER A 48 11.75 40.02 -11.12
N ARG A 49 12.44 39.30 -10.22
CA ARG A 49 13.78 38.75 -10.47
C ARG A 49 13.95 37.24 -10.34
N ILE A 50 12.88 36.47 -10.07
CA ILE A 50 12.99 35.02 -9.86
C ILE A 50 12.36 34.28 -11.03
N ASN A 51 13.20 33.73 -11.93
CA ASN A 51 12.76 32.96 -13.09
C ASN A 51 12.84 31.43 -12.92
N ASP A 52 13.36 30.92 -11.79
CA ASP A 52 13.48 29.48 -11.54
C ASP A 52 12.84 29.04 -10.20
N ARG A 53 11.92 28.07 -10.26
CA ARG A 53 11.25 27.45 -9.10
C ARG A 53 12.23 26.79 -8.12
N ARG A 54 13.44 26.40 -8.56
CA ARG A 54 14.46 25.80 -7.69
C ARG A 54 15.03 26.78 -6.67
N GLU A 55 15.16 28.05 -7.03
CA GLU A 55 15.70 29.09 -6.14
C GLU A 55 14.73 29.42 -5.00
N ILE A 56 13.42 29.39 -5.27
CA ILE A 56 12.36 29.57 -4.27
C ILE A 56 12.38 28.43 -3.23
N ILE A 57 12.57 27.20 -3.69
CA ILE A 57 12.63 26.01 -2.81
C ILE A 57 13.88 26.06 -1.92
N LEU A 58 15.01 26.53 -2.44
CA LEU A 58 16.25 26.72 -1.67
C LEU A 58 16.09 27.81 -0.61
N ALA A 59 15.47 28.94 -0.95
CA ALA A 59 15.27 30.05 -0.03
C ALA A 59 14.28 29.69 1.11
N LEU A 60 13.20 28.97 0.79
CA LEU A 60 12.26 28.44 1.79
C LEU A 60 12.87 27.37 2.71
N GLY A 61 13.84 26.61 2.20
CA GLY A 61 14.59 25.62 2.98
C GLY A 61 15.48 26.22 4.07
N CYS A 62 15.97 27.44 3.88
CA CYS A 62 16.83 28.16 4.83
C CYS A 62 16.07 28.80 6.00
N ILE A 63 14.78 29.12 5.83
CA ILE A 63 13.97 29.87 6.81
C ILE A 63 13.27 28.95 7.83
N ALA A 64 13.14 27.65 7.54
CA ALA A 64 12.40 26.74 8.39
C ALA A 64 13.23 26.27 9.61
N ASP A 65 12.95 26.91 10.75
CA ASP A 65 13.50 26.74 12.09
C ASP A 65 13.67 25.27 12.56
N ARG A 66 14.85 25.00 13.16
CA ARG A 66 15.46 23.68 13.43
C ARG A 66 14.76 22.84 14.50
N SER A 67 13.83 23.38 15.30
CA SER A 67 13.23 22.64 16.42
C SER A 67 11.97 21.83 16.08
N ARG A 68 11.20 22.23 15.04
CA ARG A 68 10.01 21.48 14.55
C ARG A 68 10.33 20.51 13.42
N ILE A 69 11.44 20.72 12.72
CA ILE A 69 11.90 19.83 11.66
C ILE A 69 12.47 18.54 12.24
N ASN A 70 13.19 18.53 13.36
CA ASN A 70 13.82 17.31 13.86
C ASN A 70 12.82 16.22 14.28
N LYS A 71 11.65 16.53 14.85
CA LYS A 71 10.62 15.50 15.12
C LYS A 71 9.97 14.92 13.86
N LYS A 72 9.82 15.72 12.79
CA LYS A 72 9.26 15.24 11.50
C LYS A 72 10.33 14.60 10.62
N LYS A 73 11.57 15.11 10.62
CA LYS A 73 12.74 14.50 9.99
C LYS A 73 13.13 13.22 10.71
N ASP A 74 13.05 13.08 12.02
CA ASP A 74 13.29 11.78 12.67
C ASP A 74 12.18 10.78 12.34
N LYS A 75 10.94 11.23 12.16
CA LYS A 75 9.85 10.37 11.70
C LYS A 75 9.99 9.97 10.22
N PHE A 76 10.43 10.89 9.36
CA PHE A 76 10.69 10.64 7.93
C PHE A 76 12.01 9.91 7.69
N ALA A 77 13.04 10.20 8.48
CA ALA A 77 14.35 9.55 8.46
C ALA A 77 14.25 8.18 9.09
N LYS A 78 13.43 7.93 10.13
CA LYS A 78 13.04 6.56 10.52
C LYS A 78 12.25 5.84 9.44
N LEU A 79 11.46 6.54 8.63
CA LEU A 79 10.78 5.99 7.45
C LEU A 79 11.77 5.60 6.35
N LEU A 80 12.83 6.38 6.17
CA LEU A 80 13.89 6.20 5.15
C LEU A 80 15.05 5.30 5.64
N GLN A 81 15.22 5.15 6.95
CA GLN A 81 16.17 4.26 7.62
C GLN A 81 15.52 2.92 8.02
N HIS A 82 14.38 2.55 7.41
CA HIS A 82 13.96 1.15 7.53
C HIS A 82 14.96 0.31 6.74
N PRO A 83 15.77 -0.53 7.41
CA PRO A 83 16.79 -1.34 6.77
C PRO A 83 16.07 -2.22 5.76
N TYR A 84 16.46 -2.13 4.49
CA TYR A 84 16.04 -3.00 3.39
C TYR A 84 14.73 -3.74 3.65
N ASN A 85 13.61 -3.05 3.40
CA ASN A 85 12.31 -3.71 3.38
C ASN A 85 12.24 -4.55 2.09
N THR A 86 13.06 -5.61 1.98
CA THR A 86 13.08 -6.51 0.83
C THR A 86 11.69 -7.10 0.72
N MET A 87 10.93 -6.59 -0.24
CA MET A 87 9.64 -7.14 -0.60
C MET A 87 9.87 -8.55 -1.10
N ARG A 88 9.02 -9.46 -0.66
CA ARG A 88 9.08 -10.84 -1.12
C ARG A 88 8.52 -10.92 -2.53
N ILE A 89 9.23 -11.64 -3.37
CA ILE A 89 8.85 -11.90 -4.74
C ILE A 89 8.85 -13.41 -4.94
N TRP A 90 7.75 -13.93 -5.45
CA TRP A 90 7.64 -15.32 -5.90
C TRP A 90 7.49 -15.35 -7.41
N LYS A 91 7.98 -16.42 -8.03
CA LYS A 91 7.82 -16.69 -9.44
C LYS A 91 7.32 -18.12 -9.60
N THR A 92 6.27 -18.31 -10.36
CA THR A 92 5.77 -19.64 -10.74
C THR A 92 6.55 -20.15 -11.95
N LYS A 93 6.43 -21.46 -12.22
CA LYS A 93 7.03 -22.09 -13.39
C LYS A 93 6.46 -21.58 -14.71
N GLU A 94 5.19 -21.19 -14.72
CA GLU A 94 4.52 -20.62 -15.88
C GLU A 94 4.74 -19.10 -16.01
N GLY A 95 5.65 -18.51 -15.24
CA GLY A 95 6.10 -17.14 -15.43
C GLY A 95 5.27 -16.05 -14.75
N SER A 96 4.30 -16.40 -13.89
CA SER A 96 3.63 -15.40 -13.05
C SER A 96 4.59 -14.91 -11.97
N LYS A 97 4.64 -13.58 -11.78
CA LYS A 97 5.39 -12.94 -10.70
C LYS A 97 4.42 -12.43 -9.64
N ILE A 98 4.64 -12.81 -8.39
CA ILE A 98 3.86 -12.34 -7.24
C ILE A 98 4.75 -11.45 -6.38
N VAL A 99 4.30 -10.24 -6.05
CA VAL A 99 5.06 -9.27 -5.24
C VAL A 99 4.26 -8.89 -4.01
N GLN A 100 4.83 -9.07 -2.81
CA GLN A 100 4.23 -8.57 -1.57
C GLN A 100 4.49 -7.07 -1.43
N VAL A 101 3.44 -6.26 -1.57
CA VAL A 101 3.51 -4.79 -1.55
C VAL A 101 3.01 -4.17 -0.25
N LEU A 102 2.32 -4.94 0.60
CA LEU A 102 2.10 -4.59 2.00
C LEU A 102 2.42 -5.78 2.90
N LYS A 103 2.91 -5.49 4.10
CA LYS A 103 3.15 -6.47 5.16
C LYS A 103 2.93 -5.87 6.55
N GLY A 104 2.81 -6.74 7.55
CA GLY A 104 2.74 -6.36 8.96
C GLY A 104 1.32 -6.48 9.50
N ARG A 105 0.49 -5.45 9.29
CA ARG A 105 -0.92 -5.47 9.73
C ARG A 105 -1.73 -6.42 8.87
N SER A 106 -1.81 -6.17 7.58
CA SER A 106 -2.42 -7.00 6.56
C SER A 106 -1.54 -6.96 5.33
N ASN A 107 -1.48 -8.08 4.63
CA ASN A 107 -0.69 -8.25 3.43
C ASN A 107 -1.51 -7.81 2.22
N SER A 108 -0.81 -7.30 1.22
CA SER A 108 -1.38 -7.07 -0.11
C SER A 108 -0.35 -7.51 -1.14
N TYR A 109 -0.84 -8.09 -2.22
CA TYR A 109 0.00 -8.75 -3.21
C TYR A 109 -0.32 -8.22 -4.61
N ILE A 110 0.67 -8.23 -5.49
CA ILE A 110 0.45 -7.99 -6.91
C ILE A 110 0.84 -9.23 -7.67
N ILE A 111 -0.05 -9.68 -8.55
CA ILE A 111 0.24 -10.69 -9.55
C ILE A 111 0.51 -9.96 -10.87
N VAL A 112 1.67 -10.20 -11.46
CA VAL A 112 2.03 -9.77 -12.80
C VAL A 112 2.15 -11.01 -13.66
N LYS A 113 1.30 -11.11 -14.68
CA LYS A 113 1.33 -12.17 -15.69
C LYS A 113 1.04 -11.54 -17.04
N GLU A 114 1.98 -11.66 -17.97
CA GLU A 114 1.95 -11.00 -19.28
C GLU A 114 1.71 -9.48 -19.14
N CYS A 115 0.66 -8.94 -19.76
CA CYS A 115 0.26 -7.53 -19.68
C CYS A 115 -0.79 -7.25 -18.58
N SER A 116 -1.08 -8.20 -17.70
CA SER A 116 -2.07 -8.06 -16.64
C SER A 116 -1.42 -7.80 -15.29
N VAL A 117 -1.88 -6.77 -14.59
CA VAL A 117 -1.45 -6.42 -13.22
C VAL A 117 -2.64 -6.49 -12.30
N ILE A 118 -2.65 -7.49 -11.43
CA ILE A 118 -3.75 -7.78 -10.54
C ILE A 118 -3.31 -7.45 -9.11
N LEU A 119 -4.00 -6.51 -8.47
CA LEU A 119 -3.81 -6.23 -7.06
C LEU A 119 -4.74 -7.11 -6.22
N ILE A 120 -4.20 -7.74 -5.19
CA ILE A 120 -4.93 -8.54 -4.20
C ILE A 120 -4.89 -7.82 -2.87
N ASP A 121 -6.07 -7.42 -2.39
CA ASP A 121 -6.29 -6.56 -1.23
C ASP A 121 -5.57 -5.19 -1.29
N THR A 122 -6.02 -4.28 -0.44
CA THR A 122 -5.63 -2.86 -0.46
C THR A 122 -5.09 -2.37 0.88
N GLY A 123 -5.22 -3.17 1.93
CA GLY A 123 -4.85 -2.77 3.28
C GLY A 123 -5.84 -1.78 3.90
N LYS A 124 -5.41 -1.17 5.01
CA LYS A 124 -6.08 -0.01 5.61
C LYS A 124 -5.83 1.26 4.80
N LYS A 125 -6.75 2.23 4.90
CA LYS A 125 -6.60 3.57 4.28
C LYS A 125 -5.31 4.28 4.69
N SER A 126 -4.85 4.08 5.92
CA SER A 126 -3.58 4.63 6.42
C SER A 126 -2.34 4.05 5.75
N ALA A 127 -2.43 2.84 5.18
CA ALA A 127 -1.35 2.16 4.49
C ALA A 127 -1.27 2.53 2.99
N PHE A 128 -2.24 3.27 2.44
CA PHE A 128 -2.31 3.59 1.01
C PHE A 128 -1.02 4.21 0.44
N LYS A 129 -0.39 5.13 1.19
CA LYS A 129 0.89 5.74 0.77
C LYS A 129 2.03 4.73 0.73
N LEU A 130 2.08 3.82 1.70
CA LEU A 130 3.07 2.74 1.74
C LEU A 130 2.85 1.74 0.62
N LEU A 131 1.60 1.35 0.37
CA LEU A 131 1.20 0.49 -0.75
C LEU A 131 1.72 1.10 -2.06
N THR A 132 1.36 2.36 -2.34
CA THR A 132 1.76 3.07 -3.56
C THR A 132 3.28 3.15 -3.69
N TRP A 133 3.98 3.46 -2.61
CA TRP A 133 5.44 3.53 -2.61
C TRP A 133 6.12 2.19 -2.93
N ASN A 134 5.62 1.11 -2.31
CA ASN A 134 6.13 -0.24 -2.53
C ASN A 134 5.84 -0.74 -3.95
N MET A 135 4.69 -0.38 -4.52
CA MET A 135 4.37 -0.63 -5.93
C MET A 135 5.34 0.09 -6.87
N GLN A 136 5.54 1.40 -6.66
CA GLN A 136 6.43 2.22 -7.49
C GLN A 136 7.88 1.73 -7.43
N SER A 137 8.33 1.28 -6.25
CA SER A 137 9.66 0.67 -6.07
C SER A 137 9.84 -0.64 -6.86
N ASN A 138 8.76 -1.24 -7.36
CA ASN A 138 8.78 -2.39 -8.27
C ASN A 138 8.43 -2.02 -9.73
N ASN A 139 8.47 -0.73 -10.08
CA ASN A 139 8.10 -0.20 -11.40
C ASN A 139 6.63 -0.49 -11.77
N ILE A 140 5.73 -0.52 -10.78
CA ILE A 140 4.29 -0.69 -10.98
C ILE A 140 3.60 0.56 -10.45
N ASN A 141 2.79 1.21 -11.28
CA ASN A 141 1.98 2.35 -10.89
C ASN A 141 0.54 1.91 -10.59
N LEU A 142 -0.18 2.71 -9.81
CA LEU A 142 -1.61 2.46 -9.56
C LEU A 142 -2.41 2.38 -10.87
N LYS A 143 -2.08 3.19 -11.87
CA LYS A 143 -2.74 3.21 -13.18
C LYS A 143 -2.54 1.92 -13.98
N ASP A 144 -1.52 1.13 -13.64
CA ASP A 144 -1.22 -0.11 -14.35
C ASP A 144 -2.12 -1.26 -13.86
N ILE A 145 -2.78 -1.10 -12.70
CA ILE A 145 -3.68 -2.12 -12.14
C ILE A 145 -4.87 -2.31 -13.09
N SER A 146 -4.96 -3.48 -13.72
CA SER A 146 -6.09 -3.87 -14.55
C SER A 146 -7.25 -4.41 -13.73
N THR A 147 -6.93 -5.12 -12.63
CA THR A 147 -7.91 -5.83 -11.79
C THR A 147 -7.53 -5.68 -10.32
N LEU A 148 -8.53 -5.45 -9.47
CA LEU A 148 -8.43 -5.52 -8.01
C LEU A 148 -9.32 -6.67 -7.54
N ILE A 149 -8.73 -7.67 -6.89
CA ILE A 149 -9.47 -8.75 -6.23
C ILE A 149 -9.38 -8.53 -4.73
N LEU A 150 -10.52 -8.58 -4.04
CA LEU A 150 -10.56 -8.53 -2.58
C LEU A 150 -10.78 -9.94 -2.04
N THR A 151 -9.87 -10.43 -1.21
CA THR A 151 -9.99 -11.77 -0.61
C THR A 151 -11.22 -11.87 0.27
N HIS A 152 -11.56 -10.78 0.95
CA HIS A 152 -12.79 -10.58 1.71
C HIS A 152 -12.92 -9.09 2.05
N THR A 153 -14.07 -8.67 2.59
CA THR A 153 -14.38 -7.24 2.80
C THR A 153 -14.19 -6.73 4.22
N HIS A 154 -13.25 -7.29 4.99
CA HIS A 154 -12.82 -6.64 6.23
C HIS A 154 -12.04 -5.35 5.96
N TYR A 155 -12.19 -4.41 6.90
CA TYR A 155 -11.69 -3.05 6.78
C TYR A 155 -10.18 -2.94 6.54
N ASP A 156 -9.39 -3.87 7.05
CA ASP A 156 -7.95 -3.91 6.84
C ASP A 156 -7.53 -4.59 5.54
N HIS A 157 -8.47 -5.02 4.71
CA HIS A 157 -8.23 -5.58 3.39
C HIS A 157 -8.79 -4.68 2.27
N CYS A 158 -9.92 -4.00 2.47
CA CYS A 158 -10.62 -3.31 1.39
C CYS A 158 -10.72 -1.77 1.50
N GLN A 159 -10.16 -1.14 2.53
CA GLN A 159 -10.40 0.27 2.83
C GLN A 159 -9.97 1.26 1.73
N SER A 160 -9.03 0.88 0.86
CA SER A 160 -8.55 1.72 -0.24
C SER A 160 -9.14 1.34 -1.61
N ALA A 161 -10.09 0.39 -1.69
CA ALA A 161 -10.67 -0.08 -2.94
C ALA A 161 -11.29 1.03 -3.78
N LYS A 162 -12.12 1.90 -3.18
CA LYS A 162 -12.72 3.05 -3.89
C LYS A 162 -11.67 4.00 -4.48
N GLN A 163 -10.63 4.30 -3.70
CA GLN A 163 -9.56 5.19 -4.13
C GLN A 163 -8.75 4.58 -5.27
N ILE A 164 -8.42 3.29 -5.17
CA ILE A 164 -7.69 2.57 -6.23
C ILE A 164 -8.50 2.55 -7.53
N LYS A 165 -9.79 2.17 -7.48
CA LYS A 165 -10.70 2.22 -8.64
C LYS A 165 -10.73 3.61 -9.28
N SER A 166 -10.79 4.68 -8.48
CA SER A 166 -10.83 6.04 -9.02
C SER A 166 -9.55 6.45 -9.79
N ILE A 167 -8.40 5.85 -9.46
CA ILE A 167 -7.11 6.19 -10.06
C ILE A 167 -6.80 5.27 -11.26
N SER A 168 -7.11 3.99 -11.15
CA SER A 168 -6.73 2.96 -12.12
C SER A 168 -7.85 2.60 -13.10
N ASN A 169 -9.10 2.89 -12.74
CA ASN A 169 -10.28 2.37 -13.43
C ASN A 169 -10.32 0.82 -13.54
N CYS A 170 -9.58 0.11 -12.68
CA CYS A 170 -9.49 -1.36 -12.68
C CYS A 170 -10.85 -2.06 -12.51
N ASN A 171 -10.99 -3.30 -12.97
CA ASN A 171 -12.13 -4.15 -12.61
C ASN A 171 -12.01 -4.61 -11.14
N ILE A 172 -13.02 -4.36 -10.31
CA ILE A 172 -13.11 -4.90 -8.94
C ILE A 172 -13.89 -6.22 -8.94
N ILE A 173 -13.23 -7.28 -8.47
CA ILE A 173 -13.80 -8.62 -8.29
C ILE A 173 -13.91 -8.94 -6.80
N VAL A 174 -15.09 -9.39 -6.36
CA VAL A 174 -15.40 -9.81 -4.99
C VAL A 174 -16.32 -11.03 -4.99
N SER A 175 -16.41 -11.76 -3.89
CA SER A 175 -17.48 -12.76 -3.70
C SER A 175 -18.87 -12.11 -3.72
N ASP A 176 -19.87 -12.82 -4.27
CA ASP A 176 -21.29 -12.45 -4.20
C ASP A 176 -21.77 -12.19 -2.77
N SER A 177 -21.23 -12.95 -1.81
CA SER A 177 -21.53 -12.85 -0.38
C SER A 177 -21.02 -11.54 0.25
N ALA A 178 -20.18 -10.77 -0.45
CA ALA A 178 -19.72 -9.46 0.00
C ALA A 178 -20.75 -8.33 -0.21
N ALA A 179 -21.83 -8.58 -0.97
CA ALA A 179 -22.75 -7.53 -1.42
C ALA A 179 -23.33 -6.69 -0.27
N GLU A 180 -23.74 -7.34 0.83
CA GLU A 180 -24.31 -6.65 1.98
C GLU A 180 -23.26 -5.80 2.72
N SER A 181 -22.08 -6.38 3.00
CA SER A 181 -20.97 -5.66 3.64
C SER A 181 -20.56 -4.43 2.86
N ILE A 182 -20.47 -4.54 1.53
CA ILE A 182 -20.12 -3.42 0.63
C ILE A 182 -21.22 -2.36 0.64
N LYS A 183 -22.50 -2.76 0.53
CA LYS A 183 -23.64 -1.82 0.60
C LYS A 183 -23.64 -1.04 1.91
N ASN A 184 -23.27 -1.70 3.01
CA ASN A 184 -23.18 -1.08 4.32
C ASN A 184 -21.88 -0.29 4.54
N GLY A 185 -20.86 -0.45 3.69
CA GLY A 185 -19.52 0.11 3.89
C GLY A 185 -18.86 -0.39 5.18
N TYR A 186 -19.24 -1.59 5.62
CA TYR A 186 -18.80 -2.21 6.86
C TYR A 186 -19.20 -3.69 6.85
N SER A 187 -18.23 -4.53 7.18
CA SER A 187 -18.40 -5.94 7.51
C SER A 187 -18.26 -6.10 9.02
N LYS A 188 -19.10 -6.95 9.62
CA LYS A 188 -18.96 -7.29 11.04
C LYS A 188 -17.61 -7.96 11.25
N LEU A 189 -16.96 -7.67 12.38
CA LEU A 189 -15.73 -8.36 12.72
C LEU A 189 -16.06 -9.81 13.10
N PRO A 190 -15.24 -10.78 12.66
CA PRO A 190 -15.55 -12.18 12.84
C PRO A 190 -15.48 -12.59 14.31
N TYR A 191 -16.21 -13.63 14.67
CA TYR A 191 -16.22 -14.13 16.05
C TYR A 191 -14.83 -14.61 16.46
N GLY A 192 -14.45 -14.36 17.72
CA GLY A 192 -13.20 -14.87 18.25
C GLY A 192 -13.21 -16.39 18.38
N THR A 193 -12.13 -17.05 17.98
CA THR A 193 -12.01 -18.51 18.05
C THR A 193 -11.55 -19.00 19.43
N SER A 194 -11.08 -18.08 20.28
CA SER A 194 -10.70 -18.29 21.69
C SER A 194 -11.37 -17.27 22.61
N LEU A 195 -11.45 -17.55 23.93
CA LEU A 195 -12.13 -16.68 24.88
C LEU A 195 -11.62 -15.21 24.88
N PRO A 196 -10.29 -14.93 24.86
CA PRO A 196 -9.80 -13.54 24.75
C PRO A 196 -10.19 -12.87 23.42
N THR A 197 -10.14 -13.61 22.31
CA THR A 197 -10.53 -13.09 20.99
C THR A 197 -12.04 -12.84 20.89
N LYS A 198 -12.88 -13.60 21.61
CA LYS A 198 -14.33 -13.38 21.65
C LYS A 198 -14.66 -12.03 22.27
N ILE A 199 -14.01 -11.70 23.38
CA ILE A 199 -14.15 -10.41 24.07
C ILE A 199 -13.66 -9.27 23.15
N LEU A 200 -12.51 -9.45 22.49
CA LEU A 200 -11.98 -8.43 21.58
C LEU A 200 -12.87 -8.20 20.35
N SER A 201 -13.44 -9.27 19.77
CA SER A 201 -14.39 -9.16 18.67
C SER A 201 -15.68 -8.47 19.09
N ALA A 202 -16.23 -8.81 20.27
CA ALA A 202 -17.41 -8.15 20.81
C ALA A 202 -17.18 -6.64 21.01
N LEU A 203 -16.06 -6.26 21.64
CA LEU A 203 -15.68 -4.86 21.81
C LEU A 203 -15.44 -4.14 20.47
N GLY A 204 -14.82 -4.82 19.50
CA GLY A 204 -14.60 -4.28 18.16
C GLY A 204 -15.92 -4.01 17.43
N ASN A 205 -16.88 -4.93 17.53
CA ASN A 205 -18.21 -4.79 16.92
C ASN A 205 -19.05 -3.68 17.57
N ILE A 206 -18.85 -3.35 18.86
CA ILE A 206 -19.47 -2.19 19.52
C ILE A 206 -18.98 -0.87 18.92
N ILE A 207 -17.67 -0.75 18.66
CA ILE A 207 -17.11 0.44 17.99
C ILE A 207 -17.53 0.47 16.51
N GLY A 208 -17.69 -0.71 15.91
CA GLY A 208 -18.40 -0.94 14.67
C GLY A 208 -17.93 -0.09 13.50
N LYS A 209 -18.91 0.32 12.67
CA LYS A 209 -18.69 1.10 11.44
C LYS A 209 -17.96 2.44 11.66
N GLN A 210 -18.04 3.04 12.85
CA GLN A 210 -17.39 4.34 13.09
C GLN A 210 -15.86 4.26 12.96
N LYS A 211 -15.25 3.14 13.37
CA LYS A 211 -13.79 2.95 13.34
C LYS A 211 -13.33 1.97 12.27
N PHE A 212 -14.19 1.03 11.90
CA PHE A 212 -13.89 -0.06 10.99
C PHE A 212 -14.68 0.01 9.68
N GLY A 213 -15.38 1.12 9.42
CA GLY A 213 -16.02 1.36 8.13
C GLY A 213 -15.01 1.63 7.02
N TYR A 214 -15.51 1.59 5.78
CA TYR A 214 -14.78 1.96 4.58
C TYR A 214 -15.70 2.66 3.59
N ASP A 215 -15.08 3.41 2.67
CA ASP A 215 -15.80 4.10 1.62
C ASP A 215 -16.47 3.06 0.68
N ILE A 216 -17.79 3.16 0.50
CA ILE A 216 -18.53 2.25 -0.39
C ILE A 216 -17.97 2.35 -1.83
N PHE A 217 -17.68 1.19 -2.41
CA PHE A 217 -17.24 1.03 -3.80
C PHE A 217 -18.22 0.14 -4.56
N LYS A 218 -18.16 0.19 -5.89
CA LYS A 218 -18.98 -0.64 -6.77
C LYS A 218 -18.10 -1.75 -7.38
N PRO A 219 -18.31 -3.03 -7.02
CA PRO A 219 -17.71 -4.14 -7.75
C PRO A 219 -18.20 -4.18 -9.19
N ASP A 220 -17.34 -4.57 -10.12
CA ASP A 220 -17.76 -4.83 -11.51
C ASP A 220 -18.04 -6.32 -11.73
N THR A 221 -17.52 -7.21 -10.89
CA THR A 221 -17.79 -8.64 -10.95
C THR A 221 -18.01 -9.23 -9.56
N PHE A 222 -19.15 -9.89 -9.39
CA PHE A 222 -19.43 -10.77 -8.24
C PHE A 222 -19.18 -12.21 -8.67
N VAL A 223 -18.31 -12.92 -7.96
CA VAL A 223 -18.05 -14.33 -8.22
C VAL A 223 -18.84 -15.20 -7.24
N LYS A 224 -19.36 -16.30 -7.77
CA LYS A 224 -20.07 -17.33 -7.01
C LYS A 224 -19.40 -18.66 -7.31
N GLY A 225 -18.93 -19.36 -6.27
CA GLY A 225 -18.13 -20.57 -6.44
C GLY A 225 -16.77 -20.28 -7.10
N ASP A 226 -16.23 -21.31 -7.74
CA ASP A 226 -14.96 -21.23 -8.44
C ASP A 226 -15.12 -20.42 -9.75
N TYR A 227 -14.21 -19.48 -9.96
CA TYR A 227 -14.25 -18.56 -11.08
C TYR A 227 -12.89 -18.52 -11.77
N ASP A 228 -12.88 -18.88 -13.05
CA ASP A 228 -11.67 -18.84 -13.85
C ASP A 228 -11.47 -17.44 -14.45
N LEU A 229 -10.38 -16.78 -14.08
CA LEU A 229 -10.05 -15.46 -14.62
C LEU A 229 -9.38 -15.56 -16.01
N SER A 230 -9.11 -16.79 -16.48
CA SER A 230 -8.45 -17.11 -17.75
C SER A 230 -9.34 -16.84 -18.97
N SER A 231 -9.66 -15.58 -19.25
CA SER A 231 -10.05 -15.15 -20.60
C SER A 231 -8.80 -15.04 -21.49
N GLY A 232 -7.98 -16.11 -21.53
CA GLY A 232 -6.69 -16.14 -22.24
C GLY A 232 -5.50 -15.49 -21.50
N ARG A 233 -5.57 -15.26 -20.18
CA ARG A 233 -4.53 -14.58 -19.39
C ARG A 233 -4.04 -15.42 -18.21
N GLY A 234 -3.23 -16.44 -18.50
CA GLY A 234 -2.57 -17.28 -17.49
C GLY A 234 -3.53 -18.10 -16.62
N ASN A 235 -2.99 -19.10 -15.92
CA ASN A 235 -3.77 -20.04 -15.12
C ASN A 235 -4.13 -19.42 -13.74
N ILE A 236 -4.98 -18.39 -13.72
CA ILE A 236 -5.43 -17.73 -12.49
C ILE A 236 -6.90 -18.07 -12.20
N LYS A 237 -7.14 -18.69 -11.04
CA LYS A 237 -8.48 -19.09 -10.60
C LYS A 237 -8.81 -18.49 -9.25
N ILE A 238 -10.06 -18.13 -9.06
CA ILE A 238 -10.63 -17.75 -7.77
C ILE A 238 -11.41 -18.96 -7.26
N ILE A 239 -11.25 -19.31 -5.99
CA ILE A 239 -12.03 -20.36 -5.34
C ILE A 239 -12.65 -19.83 -4.05
N GLU A 240 -13.81 -20.36 -3.68
CA GLU A 240 -14.44 -20.01 -2.40
C GLU A 240 -13.70 -20.66 -1.22
N THR A 241 -13.31 -19.84 -0.26
CA THR A 241 -12.63 -20.28 0.97
C THR A 241 -13.29 -19.65 2.20
N LYS A 242 -14.58 -19.95 2.37
CA LYS A 242 -15.43 -19.46 3.46
C LYS A 242 -14.93 -19.95 4.82
N GLY A 243 -15.30 -19.23 5.87
CA GLY A 243 -15.10 -19.65 7.25
C GLY A 243 -14.50 -18.54 8.12
N HIS A 244 -13.52 -17.79 7.62
CA HIS A 244 -13.14 -16.54 8.29
C HIS A 244 -14.27 -15.52 8.21
N SER A 245 -14.78 -15.32 6.99
CA SER A 245 -16.02 -14.61 6.69
C SER A 245 -16.80 -15.35 5.58
N PRO A 246 -18.11 -15.07 5.41
CA PRO A 246 -18.90 -15.68 4.33
C PRO A 246 -18.45 -15.31 2.92
N ASP A 247 -17.77 -14.17 2.76
CA ASP A 247 -17.29 -13.62 1.49
C ASP A 247 -15.82 -13.93 1.20
N SER A 248 -15.20 -14.81 1.99
CA SER A 248 -13.80 -15.18 1.84
C SER A 248 -13.55 -16.00 0.57
N ILE A 249 -12.58 -15.56 -0.23
CA ILE A 249 -12.08 -16.19 -1.46
C ILE A 249 -10.55 -16.28 -1.45
N SER A 250 -10.04 -17.26 -2.19
CA SER A 250 -8.60 -17.43 -2.45
C SER A 250 -8.31 -17.35 -3.94
N VAL A 251 -7.12 -16.86 -4.28
CA VAL A 251 -6.64 -16.74 -5.67
C VAL A 251 -5.52 -17.73 -5.90
N ILE A 252 -5.76 -18.71 -6.77
CA ILE A 252 -4.82 -19.73 -7.21
C ILE A 252 -4.08 -19.21 -8.43
N VAL A 253 -2.75 -19.22 -8.38
CA VAL A 253 -1.87 -18.73 -9.44
C VAL A 253 -1.04 -19.88 -9.97
N ASP A 254 -1.27 -20.21 -11.25
CA ASP A 254 -0.63 -21.29 -12.00
C ASP A 254 -0.67 -22.66 -11.29
N ASN A 255 -1.70 -22.87 -10.46
CA ASN A 255 -1.86 -24.05 -9.61
C ASN A 255 -0.62 -24.37 -8.73
N GLU A 256 0.21 -23.37 -8.43
CA GLU A 256 1.48 -23.51 -7.71
C GLU A 256 1.50 -22.69 -6.42
N ILE A 257 0.91 -21.49 -6.44
CA ILE A 257 0.85 -20.58 -5.29
C ILE A 257 -0.59 -20.12 -5.10
N ALA A 258 -1.06 -20.10 -3.86
CA ALA A 258 -2.37 -19.56 -3.50
C ALA A 258 -2.21 -18.30 -2.64
N ILE A 259 -2.94 -17.23 -2.96
CA ILE A 259 -3.13 -16.08 -2.08
C ILE A 259 -4.46 -16.28 -1.37
N VAL A 260 -4.43 -16.48 -0.05
CA VAL A 260 -5.55 -17.10 0.68
C VAL A 260 -6.30 -16.17 1.63
N GLY A 261 -5.94 -14.89 1.65
CA GLY A 261 -6.51 -13.92 2.59
C GLY A 261 -6.50 -14.48 4.01
N ASP A 262 -7.63 -14.40 4.68
CA ASP A 262 -7.76 -14.78 6.08
C ASP A 262 -8.26 -16.21 6.30
N ALA A 263 -8.32 -17.03 5.23
CA ALA A 263 -8.50 -18.47 5.37
C ALA A 263 -7.37 -19.11 6.17
N MET A 264 -6.18 -18.50 6.21
CA MET A 264 -5.03 -18.93 7.03
C MET A 264 -4.28 -17.73 7.60
N PHE A 265 -3.66 -17.88 8.78
CA PHE A 265 -2.82 -16.86 9.42
C PHE A 265 -1.38 -17.36 9.58
N GLY A 266 -0.41 -16.70 8.95
CA GLY A 266 1.02 -17.02 9.09
C GLY A 266 1.70 -16.27 10.24
N VAL A 267 0.96 -15.96 11.32
CA VAL A 267 1.44 -15.10 12.43
C VAL A 267 2.04 -15.93 13.56
N PHE A 268 1.50 -17.13 13.80
CA PHE A 268 1.87 -17.98 14.92
C PHE A 268 2.86 -19.07 14.48
N PRO A 269 3.87 -19.39 15.30
CA PRO A 269 4.73 -20.54 15.04
C PRO A 269 3.90 -21.83 14.99
N ASN A 270 4.10 -22.64 13.94
CA ASN A 270 3.48 -23.96 13.76
C ASN A 270 1.94 -23.99 13.84
N SER A 271 1.28 -22.87 13.58
CA SER A 271 -0.18 -22.79 13.51
C SER A 271 -0.57 -21.85 12.39
N ILE A 272 -1.56 -22.27 11.62
CA ILE A 272 -2.18 -21.46 10.57
C ILE A 272 -3.57 -20.98 10.96
N PHE A 273 -4.05 -21.38 12.15
CA PHE A 273 -5.43 -21.19 12.58
C PHE A 273 -5.69 -19.71 12.87
N PRO A 274 -6.64 -19.06 12.18
CA PRO A 274 -6.99 -17.69 12.44
C PRO A 274 -7.52 -17.46 13.87
N PRO A 275 -7.15 -16.36 14.53
CA PRO A 275 -7.67 -16.01 15.86
C PRO A 275 -9.15 -15.60 15.83
N PHE A 276 -9.72 -15.39 14.65
CA PHE A 276 -11.12 -15.05 14.44
C PHE A 276 -11.65 -15.79 13.21
N SER A 277 -12.85 -16.34 13.32
CA SER A 277 -13.55 -17.07 12.25
C SER A 277 -15.03 -17.16 12.61
N ASP A 278 -15.88 -16.90 11.63
CA ASP A 278 -17.33 -17.02 11.77
C ASP A 278 -17.81 -18.48 11.72
N ASP A 279 -17.12 -19.32 10.95
CA ASP A 279 -17.37 -20.74 10.82
C ASP A 279 -16.05 -21.51 10.72
N THR A 280 -15.63 -22.10 11.84
CA THR A 280 -14.38 -22.85 11.91
C THR A 280 -14.43 -24.16 11.12
N SER A 281 -15.61 -24.79 11.01
CA SER A 281 -15.76 -26.04 10.27
C SER A 281 -15.67 -25.79 8.77
N GLY A 282 -16.40 -24.78 8.27
CA GLY A 282 -16.29 -24.34 6.88
C GLY A 282 -14.89 -23.84 6.50
N MET A 283 -14.14 -23.28 7.46
CA MET A 283 -12.74 -22.92 7.25
C MET A 283 -11.85 -24.16 7.04
N VAL A 284 -12.03 -25.21 7.83
CA VAL A 284 -11.30 -26.48 7.68
C VAL A 284 -11.69 -27.18 6.36
N GLU A 285 -12.95 -27.12 5.95
CA GLU A 285 -13.37 -27.60 4.62
C GLU A 285 -12.66 -26.82 3.50
N SER A 286 -12.54 -25.49 3.65
CA SER A 286 -11.80 -24.64 2.71
C SER A 286 -10.30 -24.97 2.66
N TRP A 287 -9.70 -25.40 3.77
CA TRP A 287 -8.34 -25.95 3.78
C TRP A 287 -8.25 -27.24 2.97
N GLY A 288 -9.26 -28.12 3.07
CA GLY A 288 -9.38 -29.31 2.24
C GLY A 288 -9.41 -28.97 0.74
N LYS A 289 -10.20 -27.98 0.33
CA LYS A 289 -10.23 -27.50 -1.06
C LYS A 289 -8.86 -26.99 -1.53
N LEU A 290 -8.17 -26.23 -0.69
CA LEU A 290 -6.81 -25.74 -0.97
C LEU A 290 -5.81 -26.90 -1.11
N LEU A 291 -5.95 -27.97 -0.32
CA LEU A 291 -5.18 -29.21 -0.46
C LEU A 291 -5.56 -30.04 -1.69
N GLN A 292 -6.70 -29.81 -2.35
CA GLN A 292 -6.98 -30.44 -3.64
C GLN A 292 -6.23 -29.78 -4.80
N THR A 293 -5.70 -28.56 -4.60
CA THR A 293 -4.82 -27.90 -5.58
C THR A 293 -3.38 -28.42 -5.50
N ASN A 294 -2.57 -28.13 -6.52
CA ASN A 294 -1.13 -28.42 -6.49
C ASN A 294 -0.30 -27.32 -5.78
N CYS A 295 -0.96 -26.35 -5.14
CA CYS A 295 -0.28 -25.24 -4.49
C CYS A 295 0.67 -25.70 -3.39
N ARG A 296 1.92 -25.22 -3.44
CA ARG A 296 2.95 -25.55 -2.44
C ARG A 296 3.19 -24.44 -1.43
N ILE A 297 2.82 -23.22 -1.80
CA ILE A 297 2.98 -22.00 -1.02
C ILE A 297 1.63 -21.30 -0.92
N PHE A 298 1.27 -20.93 0.30
CA PHE A 298 0.05 -20.20 0.63
C PHE A 298 0.45 -18.84 1.21
N LEU A 299 -0.11 -17.77 0.66
CA LEU A 299 0.20 -16.39 0.99
C LEU A 299 -0.98 -15.78 1.73
N PRO A 300 -0.94 -15.71 3.08
CA PRO A 300 -2.08 -15.26 3.88
C PRO A 300 -2.22 -13.74 3.86
N GLY A 301 -3.39 -13.27 4.27
CA GLY A 301 -3.70 -11.89 4.57
C GLY A 301 -2.94 -11.38 5.80
N HIS A 302 -2.55 -12.25 6.72
CA HIS A 302 -1.74 -11.89 7.89
C HIS A 302 -0.54 -12.81 8.07
N GLY A 303 0.63 -12.23 8.34
CA GLY A 303 1.84 -12.99 8.68
C GLY A 303 2.67 -13.42 7.46
N LYS A 304 3.42 -14.51 7.62
CA LYS A 304 4.38 -15.05 6.64
C LYS A 304 3.74 -16.08 5.70
N GLU A 305 4.45 -16.41 4.62
CA GLU A 305 4.08 -17.53 3.75
C GLU A 305 3.97 -18.84 4.55
N ILE A 306 3.02 -19.68 4.16
CA ILE A 306 2.75 -20.99 4.72
C ILE A 306 3.11 -22.04 3.68
N ARG A 307 3.76 -23.11 4.11
CA ARG A 307 4.10 -24.25 3.27
C ARG A 307 3.04 -25.32 3.38
N ARG A 308 2.86 -26.09 2.31
CA ARG A 308 1.84 -27.12 2.21
C ARG A 308 1.87 -28.17 3.32
N ASN A 309 3.04 -28.62 3.74
CA ASN A 309 3.18 -29.58 4.83
C ASN A 309 2.56 -29.07 6.14
N LEU A 310 2.69 -27.78 6.44
CA LEU A 310 2.05 -27.19 7.61
C LEU A 310 0.52 -27.12 7.44
N LEU A 311 0.03 -26.84 6.23
CA LEU A 311 -1.40 -26.92 5.94
C LEU A 311 -1.96 -28.33 6.14
N GLU A 312 -1.26 -29.35 5.63
CA GLU A 312 -1.64 -30.76 5.79
C GLU A 312 -1.72 -31.13 7.28
N GLU A 313 -0.68 -30.81 8.06
CA GLU A 313 -0.66 -31.05 9.51
C GLU A 313 -1.84 -30.40 10.22
N GLN A 314 -2.11 -29.12 9.95
CA GLN A 314 -3.20 -28.39 10.61
C GLN A 314 -4.57 -28.85 10.12
N TYR A 315 -4.72 -29.24 8.85
CA TYR A 315 -5.95 -29.83 8.34
C TYR A 315 -6.28 -31.13 9.07
N PHE A 316 -5.34 -32.09 9.12
CA PHE A 316 -5.57 -33.38 9.80
C PHE A 316 -5.85 -33.22 11.29
N LYS A 317 -5.20 -32.26 11.95
CA LYS A 317 -5.43 -31.93 13.36
C LYS A 317 -6.86 -31.44 13.64
N HIS A 318 -7.50 -30.81 12.67
CA HIS A 318 -8.79 -30.12 12.85
C HIS A 318 -9.96 -30.79 12.12
N CYS A 319 -9.74 -31.60 11.08
CA CYS A 319 -10.81 -32.31 10.36
C CYS A 319 -11.32 -33.56 11.09
N LEU A 320 -10.57 -34.05 12.09
CA LEU A 320 -10.92 -35.21 12.92
C LEU A 320 -11.65 -34.85 14.22
N LYS A 321 -12.07 -33.58 14.38
CA LYS A 321 -12.78 -33.08 15.56
C LYS A 321 -14.24 -32.78 15.22
#